data_AF-A0A1I0X444-F1
#
_entry.id   AF-A0A1I0X444-F1
#
_cell.length_a   1.000
_cell.length_b   1.000
_cell.length_c   1.000
_cell.angle_alpha   90.00
_cell.angle_beta   90.00
_cell.angle_gamma   90.00
#
_symmetry.space_group_name_H-M   'P 1'
#
loop_
_entity.id
_entity.type
_entity.pdbx_description
1 polymer ?
#
loop_
_entity_poly.entity_id
_entity_poly.type
_entity_poly.pdbx_seq_one_letter_code
_entity_poly.pdbx_strand_id
1 'polypeptide(L)'
;MGEAVEFLEKESGVDETLAHVLATAISEIHNGIKAGTFEEKVAIPQERLIGCAEAFNTHRRLTPEAEAHQAALPPLEELCRAVRTATDFAEAVRLSLRMLDQK
;
A
#
# COMPACT_ATOMS: atom_id res chain seq x y z
N MET A 1 22.07 -29.48 -13.22
CA MET A 1 20.75 -28.87 -12.88
C MET A 1 20.68 -28.35 -11.44
N GLY A 2 21.48 -28.84 -10.48
CA GLY A 2 21.43 -28.35 -9.08
C GLY A 2 21.93 -26.93 -8.80
N GLU A 3 22.82 -26.39 -9.64
CA GLU A 3 23.43 -25.07 -9.39
C GLU A 3 22.42 -23.90 -9.48
N ALA A 4 21.47 -23.96 -10.43
CA ALA A 4 20.44 -22.93 -10.60
C ALA A 4 19.41 -22.91 -9.44
N VAL A 5 19.13 -24.07 -8.84
CA VAL A 5 18.27 -24.18 -7.66
C VAL A 5 18.99 -23.59 -6.44
N GLU A 6 20.28 -23.88 -6.27
CA GLU A 6 21.09 -23.37 -5.16
C GLU A 6 21.23 -21.83 -5.21
N PHE A 7 21.37 -21.24 -6.41
CA PHE A 7 21.39 -19.78 -6.58
C PHE A 7 20.06 -19.11 -6.20
N LEU A 8 18.91 -19.75 -6.48
CA LEU A 8 17.58 -19.25 -6.10
C LEU A 8 17.28 -19.38 -4.60
N GLU A 9 18.01 -20.22 -3.87
CA GLU A 9 17.86 -20.38 -2.41
C GLU A 9 18.81 -19.46 -1.62
N LYS A 10 19.99 -19.13 -2.16
CA LYS A 10 20.99 -18.30 -1.48
C LYS A 10 20.76 -16.79 -1.57
N GLU A 11 20.00 -16.30 -2.55
CA GLU A 11 19.98 -14.89 -2.93
C GLU A 11 18.57 -14.25 -2.99
N SER A 12 17.58 -14.75 -2.24
CA SER A 12 16.24 -14.14 -2.24
C SER A 12 16.16 -12.95 -1.28
N GLY A 13 16.68 -11.78 -1.69
CA GLY A 13 16.38 -10.51 -1.03
C GLY A 13 14.92 -10.08 -1.18
N VAL A 14 14.17 -10.76 -2.05
CA VAL A 14 12.73 -10.63 -2.27
C VAL A 14 12.08 -11.94 -1.87
N ASP A 15 11.46 -11.95 -0.70
CA ASP A 15 10.76 -13.10 -0.13
C ASP A 15 9.42 -12.68 0.48
N GLU A 16 8.70 -13.64 1.07
CA GLU A 16 7.43 -13.37 1.73
C GLU A 16 7.58 -12.42 2.94
N THR A 17 8.76 -12.37 3.56
CA THR A 17 9.09 -11.43 4.64
C THR A 17 9.06 -10.00 4.14
N LEU A 18 9.69 -9.71 3.01
CA LEU A 18 9.65 -8.37 2.40
C LEU A 18 8.22 -7.98 2.02
N ALA A 19 7.43 -8.91 1.48
CA ALA A 19 6.02 -8.68 1.15
C ALA A 19 5.20 -8.32 2.40
N HIS A 20 5.46 -9.02 3.51
CA HIS A 20 4.79 -8.79 4.78
C HIS A 20 5.16 -7.43 5.39
N VAL A 21 6.44 -7.05 5.38
CA VAL A 21 6.92 -5.75 5.87
C VAL A 21 6.28 -4.60 5.08
N LEU A 22 6.25 -4.70 3.75
CA LEU A 22 5.61 -3.70 2.89
C LEU A 22 4.11 -3.58 3.15
N ALA A 23 3.40 -4.70 3.32
CA ALA A 23 1.97 -4.70 3.64
C ALA A 23 1.66 -4.05 5.00
N THR A 24 2.52 -4.29 6.00
CA THR A 24 2.43 -3.65 7.32
C THR A 24 2.68 -2.15 7.22
N ALA A 25 3.74 -1.73 6.55
CA ALA A 25 4.06 -0.31 6.35
C ALA A 25 2.93 0.45 5.62
N ILE A 26 2.36 -0.13 4.55
CA ILE A 26 1.21 0.44 3.82
C ILE A 26 0.01 0.60 4.78
N SER A 27 -0.25 -0.40 5.62
CA SER A 27 -1.35 -0.36 6.59
C SER A 27 -1.16 0.74 7.64
N GLU A 28 0.06 0.91 8.14
CA GLU A 28 0.42 1.98 9.08
C GLU A 28 0.26 3.37 8.45
N ILE A 29 0.71 3.56 7.21
CA ILE A 29 0.56 4.81 6.47
C ILE A 29 -0.93 5.13 6.27
N HIS A 30 -1.76 4.15 5.90
CA HIS A 30 -3.20 4.34 5.83
C HIS A 30 -3.82 4.77 7.17
N ASN A 31 -3.35 4.22 8.28
CA ASN A 31 -3.80 4.62 9.61
C ASN A 31 -3.36 6.06 9.93
N GLY A 32 -2.14 6.45 9.57
CA GLY A 32 -1.64 7.82 9.68
C GLY A 32 -2.48 8.82 8.88
N ILE A 33 -2.84 8.48 7.64
CA ILE A 33 -3.73 9.29 6.81
C ILE A 33 -5.10 9.45 7.48
N LYS A 34 -5.70 8.36 7.97
CA LYS A 34 -6.99 8.40 8.66
C LYS A 34 -6.93 9.27 9.92
N ALA A 35 -5.87 9.13 10.71
CA ALA A 35 -5.69 9.92 11.93
C ALA A 35 -5.51 11.42 11.65
N GLY A 36 -4.82 11.77 10.58
CA GLY A 36 -4.66 13.15 10.12
C GLY A 36 -5.79 13.64 9.19
N THR A 37 -6.87 12.89 9.02
CA THR A 37 -8.05 13.33 8.26
C THR A 37 -9.08 13.89 9.23
N PHE A 38 -9.56 15.11 9.00
CA PHE A 38 -10.60 15.71 9.80
C PHE A 38 -11.67 16.40 8.94
N GLU A 39 -12.85 16.56 9.53
CA GLU A 39 -13.94 17.32 8.92
C GLU A 39 -13.90 18.77 9.39
N GLU A 40 -13.76 19.68 8.44
CA GLU A 40 -13.87 21.11 8.66
C GLU A 40 -15.29 21.56 8.30
N LYS A 41 -16.01 22.15 9.25
CA LYS A 41 -17.31 22.77 9.00
C LYS A 41 -17.13 24.27 8.75
N VAL A 42 -17.47 24.70 7.54
CA VAL A 42 -17.40 26.10 7.13
C VAL A 42 -18.81 26.65 7.03
N ALA A 43 -19.10 27.71 7.77
CA ALA A 43 -20.42 28.36 7.72
C ALA A 43 -20.71 28.86 6.30
N ILE A 44 -21.91 28.59 5.81
CA ILE A 44 -22.38 29.10 4.53
C ILE A 44 -22.83 30.55 4.74
N PRO A 45 -22.33 31.52 3.96
CA PRO A 45 -22.75 32.92 4.05
C PRO A 45 -24.26 33.06 3.93
N GLN A 46 -24.84 33.98 4.72
CA GLN A 46 -26.29 34.15 4.81
C GLN A 46 -26.94 34.47 3.46
N GLU A 47 -26.25 35.20 2.57
CA GLU A 47 -26.74 35.50 1.22
C GLU A 47 -26.99 34.25 0.35
N ARG A 48 -26.40 33.10 0.73
CA ARG A 48 -26.51 31.82 0.01
C ARG A 48 -27.46 30.83 0.69
N LEU A 49 -28.00 31.15 1.85
CA LEU A 49 -28.93 30.29 2.58
C LEU A 49 -30.33 30.40 1.98
N ILE A 50 -31.01 29.26 1.80
CA ILE A 50 -32.40 29.20 1.30
C ILE A 50 -33.23 28.42 2.31
N GLY A 51 -34.18 29.09 2.96
CA GLY A 51 -35.13 28.45 3.88
C GLY A 51 -34.57 28.01 5.23
N CYS A 52 -33.32 28.36 5.56
CA CYS A 52 -32.70 28.09 6.85
C CYS A 52 -31.93 29.30 7.39
N ALA A 53 -31.78 29.38 8.71
CA ALA A 53 -31.06 30.45 9.40
C ALA A 53 -29.54 30.19 9.46
N GLU A 54 -29.12 28.92 9.40
CA GLU A 54 -27.73 28.51 9.46
C GLU A 54 -27.54 27.19 8.70
N ALA A 55 -26.45 27.09 7.94
CA ALA A 55 -26.00 25.85 7.31
C ALA A 55 -24.47 25.84 7.19
N PHE A 56 -23.88 24.64 7.11
CA PHE A 56 -22.44 24.44 7.03
C PHE A 56 -22.10 23.58 5.82
N ASN A 57 -21.02 23.94 5.12
CA ASN A 57 -20.33 23.02 4.22
C ASN A 57 -19.35 22.18 5.05
N THR A 58 -19.34 20.87 4.81
CA THR A 58 -18.35 19.98 5.40
C THR A 58 -17.28 19.69 4.35
N HIS A 59 -16.02 20.03 4.67
CA HIS A 59 -14.87 19.72 3.83
C HIS A 59 -13.97 18.73 4.56
N ARG A 60 -13.54 17.68 3.87
CA ARG A 60 -12.53 16.76 4.39
C ARG A 60 -11.15 17.39 4.18
N ARG A 61 -10.43 17.64 5.26
CA ARG A 61 -9.07 18.19 5.27
C ARG A 61 -8.08 17.15 5.78
N LEU A 62 -6.84 17.27 5.33
CA LEU A 62 -5.71 16.46 5.76
C LEU A 62 -4.73 17.37 6.51
N THR A 63 -4.05 16.82 7.51
CA THR A 63 -2.86 17.47 8.07
C THR A 63 -1.69 17.35 7.08
N PRO A 64 -0.67 18.22 7.17
CA PRO A 64 0.51 18.14 6.30
C PRO A 64 1.19 16.76 6.35
N GLU A 65 1.22 16.12 7.51
CA GLU A 65 1.75 14.77 7.69
C GLU A 65 0.92 13.73 6.92
N ALA A 66 -0.42 13.83 6.98
CA ALA A 66 -1.30 12.94 6.25
C ALA A 66 -1.22 13.15 4.72
N GLU A 67 -0.98 14.37 4.25
CA GLU A 67 -0.70 14.65 2.84
C GLU A 67 0.62 14.01 2.38
N ALA A 68 1.68 14.11 3.20
CA ALA A 68 2.97 13.47 2.92
C ALA A 68 2.84 11.94 2.87
N HIS A 69 2.10 11.35 3.82
CA HIS A 69 1.76 9.93 3.82
C HIS A 69 0.97 9.51 2.59
N GLN A 70 0.00 10.33 2.16
CA GLN A 70 -0.77 10.06 0.95
C GLN A 70 0.09 10.09 -0.32
N ALA A 71 1.06 11.01 -0.40
CA ALA A 71 1.99 11.10 -1.53
C ALA A 71 2.98 9.92 -1.58
N ALA A 72 3.37 9.37 -0.43
CA ALA A 72 4.28 8.24 -0.34
C ALA A 72 3.63 6.87 -0.63
N LEU A 73 2.30 6.80 -0.62
CA LEU A 73 1.56 5.54 -0.71
C LEU A 73 1.66 4.83 -2.09
N PRO A 74 1.47 5.52 -3.25
CA PRO A 74 1.51 4.86 -4.55
C PRO A 74 2.79 4.06 -4.85
N PRO A 75 4.02 4.58 -4.62
CA PRO A 75 5.23 3.81 -4.91
C PRO A 75 5.38 2.59 -3.98
N LEU A 76 4.88 2.66 -2.74
CA LEU A 76 4.91 1.52 -1.82
C LEU A 76 3.93 0.42 -2.23
N GLU A 77 2.73 0.79 -2.67
CA GLU A 77 1.74 -0.16 -3.20
C GLU A 77 2.25 -0.87 -4.46
N GLU A 78 2.91 -0.14 -5.36
CA GLU A 78 3.52 -0.69 -6.56
C GLU A 78 4.65 -1.67 -6.21
N LEU A 79 5.55 -1.28 -5.30
CA LEU A 79 6.62 -2.16 -4.82
C LEU A 79 6.07 -3.43 -4.16
N CYS A 80 5.05 -3.31 -3.31
CA CYS A 80 4.40 -4.46 -2.66
C CYS A 80 3.81 -5.43 -3.70
N ARG A 81 3.19 -4.90 -4.76
CA ARG A 81 2.68 -5.71 -5.87
C ARG A 81 3.81 -6.42 -6.61
N ALA A 82 4.88 -5.70 -6.96
CA ALA A 82 6.03 -6.25 -7.67
C ALA A 82 6.71 -7.38 -6.89
N VAL A 83 6.88 -7.20 -5.57
CA VAL A 83 7.44 -8.22 -4.67
C VAL A 83 6.57 -9.48 -4.66
N ARG A 84 5.24 -9.36 -4.51
CA ARG A 84 4.33 -10.51 -4.56
C ARG A 84 4.43 -11.27 -5.88
N THR A 85 4.39 -10.54 -6.99
CA THR A 85 4.52 -11.13 -8.33
C THR A 85 5.86 -11.84 -8.51
N ALA A 86 6.97 -11.26 -8.03
CA ALA A 86 8.27 -11.90 -8.09
C ALA A 86 8.32 -13.20 -7.26
N THR A 87 7.73 -13.19 -6.06
CA THR A 87 7.63 -14.38 -5.21
C THR A 87 6.82 -15.49 -5.87
N ASP A 88 5.66 -15.16 -6.46
CA ASP A 88 4.81 -16.12 -7.19
C ASP A 88 5.57 -16.77 -8.35
N PHE A 89 6.32 -15.97 -9.13
CA PHE A 89 7.16 -16.49 -10.20
C PHE A 89 8.30 -17.37 -9.69
N ALA A 90 8.95 -16.99 -8.58
CA ALA A 90 10.01 -17.79 -7.98
C ALA A 90 9.49 -19.16 -7.50
N GLU A 91 8.30 -19.22 -6.90
CA GLU A 91 7.65 -20.49 -6.56
C GLU A 91 7.35 -21.34 -7.80
N ALA A 92 6.80 -20.73 -8.86
CA ALA A 92 6.51 -21.45 -10.10
C ALA A 92 7.76 -22.06 -10.74
N VAL A 93 8.89 -21.34 -10.72
CA VAL A 93 10.18 -21.85 -11.20
C VAL A 93 10.67 -23.00 -10.32
N ARG A 94 10.63 -22.86 -8.99
CA ARG A 94 11.03 -23.93 -8.06
C ARG A 94 10.19 -25.20 -8.26
N LEU A 95 8.87 -25.06 -8.41
CA LEU A 95 7.97 -26.17 -8.68
C LEU A 95 8.30 -26.86 -10.01
N SER A 96 8.53 -26.08 -11.06
CA SER A 96 8.90 -26.60 -12.38
C SER A 96 10.21 -27.38 -12.34
N LEU A 97 11.22 -26.89 -11.62
CA LEU A 97 12.50 -27.57 -11.44
C LEU A 97 12.34 -28.89 -10.66
N ARG A 98 11.56 -28.90 -9.58
CA ARG A 98 11.26 -30.13 -8.83
C ARG A 98 10.57 -31.20 -9.67
N MET A 99 9.67 -30.79 -10.58
CA MET A 99 9.02 -31.73 -11.51
C MET A 99 10.01 -32.32 -12.53
N LEU A 100 11.03 -31.57 -12.93
CA LEU A 100 12.07 -32.04 -13.85
C LEU A 100 13.05 -33.01 -13.18
N ASP A 101 13.38 -32.80 -11.90
CA ASP A 101 14.26 -33.69 -11.12
C ASP A 101 13.59 -35.01 -10.69
N GLN A 102 12.27 -35.15 -10.80
CA GLN A 102 11.52 -36.39 -10.52
C GLN A 102 11.42 -37.35 -11.72
N LYS A 103 12.21 -37.13 -12.77
CA LYS A 103 12.26 -37.97 -13.99
C LYS A 103 13.56 -38.77 -14.04
#